data_AF-A0A1G3UKB9-F1
#
_entry.id   AF-A0A1G3UKB9-F1
#
_cell.length_a   1.000
_cell.length_b   1.000
_cell.length_c   1.000
_cell.angle_alpha   90.00
_cell.angle_beta   90.00
_cell.angle_gamma   90.00
#
_symmetry.space_group_name_H-M   'P 1'
#
loop_
_entity.id
_entity.type
_entity.pdbx_description
1 polymer ?
#
loop_
_entity_poly.entity_id
_entity_poly.type
_entity_poly.pdbx_seq_one_letter_code
_entity_poly.pdbx_strand_id
1 'polypeptide(L)'
;MEAELIIKSIMGLVVILAVLMFFLFLEPGKDNAKKKKPSVKKTESNPSTTPDFKSLVHVIKSKKSNAAELLEAAEFIIKYYGVVNKKLGMRPHPDFDIYADLLFTICRHKHTNKDIIIYFDRELGKLNPEYKKEINEAVTKGLNSRGA
;
A
#
# COMPACT_ATOMS: atom_id res chain seq x y z
N MET A 1 7.48 53.14 -16.60
CA MET A 1 6.82 52.90 -15.29
C MET A 1 5.95 51.64 -15.32
N GLU A 2 5.03 51.49 -16.28
CA GLU A 2 4.15 50.29 -16.35
C GLU A 2 4.89 48.97 -16.59
N ALA A 3 5.80 48.94 -17.56
CA ALA A 3 6.61 47.74 -17.85
C ALA A 3 7.49 47.32 -16.67
N GLU A 4 7.98 48.28 -15.89
CA GLU A 4 8.83 48.01 -14.72
C GLU A 4 8.03 47.39 -13.56
N LEU A 5 6.78 47.84 -13.38
CA LEU A 5 5.84 47.25 -12.41
C LEU A 5 5.45 45.82 -12.81
N ILE A 6 5.22 45.58 -14.10
CA ILE A 6 4.92 44.25 -14.64
C ILE A 6 6.12 43.31 -14.45
N ILE A 7 7.33 43.76 -14.75
CA ILE A 7 8.56 42.97 -14.56
C ILE A 7 8.78 42.63 -13.07
N LYS A 8 8.59 43.59 -12.15
CA LYS A 8 8.69 43.35 -10.70
C LYS A 8 7.65 42.35 -10.21
N SER A 9 6.43 42.40 -10.74
CA SER A 9 5.35 41.45 -10.42
C SER A 9 5.69 40.03 -10.88
N ILE A 10 6.16 39.87 -12.13
CA ILE A 10 6.58 38.58 -12.68
C ILE A 10 7.75 38.00 -11.88
N MET A 11 8.74 38.82 -11.54
CA MET A 11 9.89 38.40 -10.73
C MET A 11 9.45 37.93 -9.34
N GLY A 12 8.52 38.63 -8.69
CA GLY A 12 7.96 38.19 -7.41
C GLY A 12 7.27 36.84 -7.50
N LEU A 13 6.50 36.61 -8.57
CA LEU A 13 5.80 35.34 -8.79
C LEU A 13 6.76 34.17 -9.03
N VAL A 14 7.85 34.39 -9.78
CA VAL A 14 8.90 33.37 -10.01
C VAL A 14 9.60 32.99 -8.70
N VAL A 15 9.90 33.97 -7.83
CA VAL A 15 10.53 33.73 -6.53
C VAL A 15 9.62 32.89 -5.63
N ILE A 16 8.31 33.20 -5.58
CA ILE A 16 7.34 32.43 -4.80
C ILE A 16 7.27 30.98 -5.30
N LEU A 17 7.24 30.78 -6.62
CA LEU A 17 7.20 29.45 -7.23
C LEU A 17 8.46 28.64 -6.91
N ALA A 18 9.64 29.27 -6.92
CA ALA A 18 10.90 28.62 -6.54
C ALA A 18 10.91 28.20 -5.06
N VAL A 19 10.38 29.04 -4.16
CA VAL A 19 10.24 28.72 -2.73
C VAL A 19 9.29 27.55 -2.52
N LEU A 20 8.15 27.51 -3.21
CA LEU A 20 7.19 26.41 -3.13
C LEU A 20 7.79 25.10 -3.65
N MET A 21 8.52 25.15 -4.77
CA MET A 21 9.29 24.01 -5.27
C MET A 21 10.31 23.54 -4.24
N PHE A 22 11.05 24.45 -3.61
CA PHE A 22 12.02 24.11 -2.57
C PHE A 22 11.36 23.40 -1.38
N PHE A 23 10.20 23.86 -0.91
CA PHE A 23 9.44 23.18 0.15
C PHE A 23 8.97 21.77 -0.22
N LEU A 24 8.70 21.50 -1.51
CA LEU A 24 8.38 20.13 -1.96
C LEU A 24 9.58 19.18 -1.88
N PHE A 25 10.80 19.69 -2.00
CA PHE A 25 12.04 18.91 -1.84
C PHE A 25 12.56 18.86 -0.40
N LEU A 26 11.98 19.64 0.53
CA LEU A 26 12.19 19.45 1.97
C LEU A 26 11.34 18.24 2.44
N GLU A 27 11.75 17.04 2.03
CA GLU A 27 11.36 15.85 2.79
C GLU A 27 12.07 15.91 4.16
N PRO A 28 11.32 15.91 5.28
CA PRO A 28 11.95 15.77 6.58
C PRO A 28 12.58 14.38 6.64
N GLY A 29 13.91 14.36 6.54
CA GLY A 29 14.76 13.21 6.79
C GLY A 29 14.35 12.58 8.12
N LYS A 30 13.71 11.43 8.03
CA LYS A 30 13.14 10.72 9.17
C LYS A 30 14.26 9.99 9.90
N ASP A 31 15.08 10.74 10.61
CA ASP A 31 16.05 10.20 11.56
C ASP A 31 15.28 9.60 12.74
N ASN A 32 15.13 8.28 12.73
CA ASN A 32 14.72 7.54 13.93
C ASN A 32 15.71 6.39 14.18
N ALA A 33 16.79 6.79 14.83
CA ALA A 33 17.25 6.20 16.08
C ALA A 33 16.85 4.74 16.36
N LYS A 34 17.88 3.88 16.31
CA LYS A 34 17.95 2.61 17.04
C LYS A 34 17.33 2.75 18.44
N LYS A 35 16.21 2.07 18.72
CA LYS A 35 15.79 1.74 20.09
C LYS A 35 15.32 0.28 20.20
N LYS A 36 15.81 -0.30 21.29
CA LYS A 36 15.89 -1.71 21.70
C LYS A 36 14.54 -2.44 21.70
N LYS A 37 14.56 -3.71 21.27
CA LYS A 37 13.52 -4.72 21.52
C LYS A 37 13.40 -5.03 23.02
N PRO A 38 12.20 -5.13 23.60
CA PRO A 38 11.94 -6.00 24.74
C PRO A 38 11.40 -7.34 24.23
N SER A 39 12.01 -8.43 24.71
CA SER A 39 11.57 -9.81 24.51
C SER A 39 10.27 -10.10 25.24
N VAL A 40 9.28 -10.74 24.62
CA VAL A 40 8.38 -11.70 25.31
C VAL A 40 7.91 -12.79 24.33
N LYS A 41 8.28 -14.03 24.69
CA LYS A 41 7.72 -15.35 24.37
C LYS A 41 7.72 -15.86 22.93
N LYS A 42 8.75 -16.69 22.68
CA LYS A 42 8.75 -17.83 21.76
C LYS A 42 7.47 -18.66 21.94
N THR A 43 6.68 -18.78 20.88
CA THR A 43 6.01 -20.05 20.58
C THR A 43 6.81 -20.67 19.44
N GLU A 44 7.37 -21.83 19.74
CA GLU A 44 8.09 -22.67 18.80
C GLU A 44 7.16 -23.09 17.66
N SER A 45 7.59 -22.86 16.42
CA SER A 45 7.35 -23.80 15.33
C SER A 45 8.50 -23.71 14.33
N ASN A 46 8.83 -24.89 13.80
CA ASN A 46 10.10 -25.29 13.19
C ASN A 46 10.62 -24.47 11.99
N PRO A 47 11.93 -24.55 11.69
CA PRO A 47 12.55 -23.82 10.59
C PRO A 47 12.23 -24.51 9.25
N SER A 48 11.51 -23.81 8.35
CA SER A 48 11.39 -24.01 6.88
C SER A 48 9.97 -23.99 6.30
N THR A 49 8.94 -23.70 7.08
CA THR A 49 7.55 -23.87 6.60
C THR A 49 7.03 -22.60 5.93
N THR A 50 6.64 -22.71 4.66
CA THR A 50 5.82 -21.68 4.00
C THR A 50 4.62 -21.32 4.88
N PRO A 51 4.40 -20.03 5.20
CA PRO A 51 3.30 -19.62 6.07
C PRO A 51 1.96 -19.96 5.40
N ASP A 52 1.02 -20.53 6.17
CA ASP A 52 -0.29 -20.93 5.64
C ASP A 52 -1.11 -19.72 5.17
N PHE A 53 -1.61 -19.77 3.95
CA PHE A 53 -2.38 -18.68 3.34
C PHE A 53 -3.59 -18.26 4.20
N LYS A 54 -4.34 -19.22 4.77
CA LYS A 54 -5.52 -18.90 5.58
C LYS A 54 -5.14 -18.13 6.84
N SER A 55 -4.00 -18.47 7.46
CA SER A 55 -3.49 -17.74 8.62
C SER A 55 -3.17 -16.27 8.28
N LEU A 56 -2.54 -16.01 7.13
CA LEU A 56 -2.20 -14.66 6.67
C LEU A 56 -3.46 -13.83 6.36
N VAL A 57 -4.45 -14.43 5.69
CA VAL A 57 -5.76 -13.80 5.45
C VAL A 57 -6.43 -13.43 6.78
N HIS A 58 -6.33 -14.29 7.79
CA HIS A 58 -6.88 -14.01 9.12
C HIS A 58 -6.18 -12.82 9.79
N VAL A 59 -4.85 -12.70 9.65
CA VAL A 59 -4.10 -11.52 10.13
C VAL A 59 -4.62 -10.25 9.48
N ILE A 60 -4.85 -10.24 8.16
CA ILE A 60 -5.35 -9.05 7.44
C ILE A 60 -6.79 -8.70 7.83
N LYS A 61 -7.65 -9.71 8.06
CA LYS A 61 -9.04 -9.50 8.48
C LYS A 61 -9.19 -9.12 9.95
N SER A 62 -8.20 -9.41 10.78
CA SER A 62 -8.22 -9.12 12.21
C SER A 62 -8.08 -7.61 12.47
N LYS A 63 -9.13 -7.00 13.03
CA LYS A 63 -9.15 -5.57 13.39
C LYS A 63 -8.06 -5.15 14.40
N LYS A 64 -7.47 -6.12 15.11
CA LYS A 64 -6.44 -5.88 16.14
C LYS A 64 -5.03 -5.84 15.56
N SER A 65 -4.85 -6.27 14.31
CA SER A 65 -3.54 -6.36 13.70
C SER A 65 -2.94 -4.98 13.52
N ASN A 66 -1.65 -4.87 13.82
CA ASN A 66 -0.94 -3.59 13.69
C ASN A 66 -0.44 -3.39 12.24
N ALA A 67 0.07 -2.19 11.95
CA ALA A 67 0.55 -1.84 10.61
C ALA A 67 1.71 -2.73 10.12
N ALA A 68 2.59 -3.17 11.02
CA ALA A 68 3.73 -4.02 10.67
C ALA A 68 3.28 -5.45 10.36
N GLU A 69 2.35 -6.00 11.14
CA GLU A 69 1.74 -7.32 10.90
C GLU A 69 0.96 -7.35 9.58
N LEU A 70 0.25 -6.26 9.25
CA LEU A 70 -0.45 -6.12 7.96
C LEU A 70 0.52 -6.12 6.78
N LEU A 71 1.62 -5.37 6.90
CA LEU A 71 2.66 -5.31 5.88
C LEU A 71 3.31 -6.69 5.70
N GLU A 72 3.75 -7.31 6.80
CA GLU A 72 4.38 -8.64 6.78
C GLU A 72 3.44 -9.70 6.18
N ALA A 73 2.16 -9.69 6.55
CA ALA A 73 1.18 -10.60 5.98
C ALA A 73 0.97 -10.36 4.48
N ALA A 74 0.90 -9.09 4.05
CA ALA A 74 0.81 -8.73 2.63
C ALA A 74 2.06 -9.18 1.85
N GLU A 75 3.26 -8.97 2.40
CA GLU A 75 4.53 -9.42 1.80
C GLU A 75 4.58 -10.95 1.65
N PHE A 76 4.17 -11.70 2.68
CA PHE A 76 4.13 -13.16 2.59
C PHE A 76 3.08 -13.67 1.61
N ILE A 77 1.92 -13.02 1.52
CA ILE A 77 0.91 -13.35 0.51
C ILE A 77 1.47 -13.13 -0.89
N ILE A 78 2.08 -11.98 -1.17
CA ILE A 78 2.70 -11.71 -2.48
C ILE A 78 3.80 -12.72 -2.78
N LYS A 79 4.67 -13.00 -1.80
CA LYS A 79 5.84 -13.87 -1.98
C LYS A 79 5.48 -15.32 -2.29
N TYR A 80 4.49 -15.90 -1.60
CA TYR A 80 4.18 -17.32 -1.70
C TYR A 80 2.89 -17.62 -2.48
N TYR A 81 1.96 -16.67 -2.54
CA TYR A 81 0.63 -16.85 -3.10
C TYR A 81 0.26 -15.74 -4.09
N GLY A 82 1.19 -14.87 -4.49
CA GLY A 82 0.88 -13.71 -5.33
C GLY A 82 0.52 -14.04 -6.78
N VAL A 83 0.68 -15.29 -7.22
CA VAL A 83 0.37 -15.71 -8.60
C VAL A 83 -1.03 -16.31 -8.65
N VAL A 84 -1.94 -15.63 -9.36
CA VAL A 84 -3.33 -16.04 -9.51
C VAL A 84 -3.50 -16.90 -10.76
N ASN A 85 -4.44 -17.84 -10.69
CA ASN A 85 -4.83 -18.64 -11.84
C ASN A 85 -5.31 -17.76 -13.00
N LYS A 86 -5.04 -18.21 -14.24
CA LYS A 86 -5.40 -17.47 -15.46
C LYS A 86 -6.91 -17.25 -15.57
N LYS A 87 -7.30 -16.19 -16.27
CA LYS A 87 -8.70 -15.85 -16.51
C LYS A 87 -9.42 -16.92 -17.34
N LEU A 88 -10.71 -17.08 -17.08
CA LEU A 88 -11.61 -17.92 -17.87
C LEU A 88 -12.18 -17.10 -19.03
N GLY A 89 -11.34 -16.84 -20.04
CA GLY A 89 -11.65 -15.93 -21.14
C GLY A 89 -11.70 -14.48 -20.66
N MET A 90 -12.86 -13.81 -20.81
CA MET A 90 -13.04 -12.44 -20.33
C MET A 90 -13.42 -12.34 -18.83
N ARG A 91 -13.67 -13.47 -18.16
CA ARG A 91 -14.07 -13.48 -16.75
C ARG A 91 -12.87 -13.73 -15.83
N PRO A 92 -12.79 -13.06 -14.67
CA PRO A 92 -11.84 -13.39 -13.61
C PRO A 92 -11.98 -14.86 -13.20
N HIS A 93 -10.87 -15.50 -12.84
CA HIS A 93 -10.93 -16.80 -12.19
C HIS A 93 -11.58 -16.66 -10.79
N PRO A 94 -12.41 -17.61 -10.32
CA PRO A 94 -13.06 -17.54 -9.00
C PRO A 94 -12.07 -17.30 -7.85
N ASP A 95 -10.87 -17.86 -7.94
CA ASP A 95 -9.82 -17.67 -6.93
C ASP A 95 -9.38 -16.21 -6.77
N PHE A 96 -9.59 -15.37 -7.80
CA PHE A 96 -9.28 -13.94 -7.71
C PHE A 96 -10.15 -13.22 -6.68
N ASP A 97 -11.35 -13.74 -6.37
CA ASP A 97 -12.27 -13.12 -5.41
C ASP A 97 -11.63 -12.96 -4.03
N ILE A 98 -10.76 -13.89 -3.63
CA ILE A 98 -10.05 -13.80 -2.34
C ILE A 98 -9.10 -12.60 -2.34
N TYR A 99 -8.41 -12.33 -3.46
CA TYR A 99 -7.50 -11.19 -3.58
C TYR A 99 -8.25 -9.87 -3.66
N ALA A 100 -9.40 -9.84 -4.35
CA ALA A 100 -10.28 -8.69 -4.35
C ALA A 100 -10.80 -8.35 -2.93
N ASP A 101 -11.19 -9.36 -2.16
CA ASP A 101 -11.61 -9.21 -0.75
C ASP A 101 -10.44 -8.75 0.14
N LEU A 102 -9.23 -9.27 -0.09
CA LEU A 102 -8.02 -8.82 0.60
C LEU A 102 -7.70 -7.35 0.30
N LEU A 103 -7.69 -6.94 -0.96
CA LEU A 103 -7.49 -5.54 -1.38
C LEU A 103 -8.51 -4.62 -0.69
N PHE A 104 -9.78 -5.02 -0.74
CA PHE A 104 -10.86 -4.28 -0.10
C PHE A 104 -10.66 -4.18 1.42
N THR A 105 -10.29 -5.28 2.07
CA THR A 105 -10.04 -5.34 3.52
C THR A 105 -8.85 -4.48 3.92
N ILE A 106 -7.71 -4.58 3.22
CA ILE A 106 -6.52 -3.77 3.48
C ILE A 106 -6.83 -2.30 3.36
N CYS A 107 -7.61 -1.90 2.34
CA CYS A 107 -8.03 -0.51 2.18
C CYS A 107 -8.84 -0.01 3.38
N ARG A 108 -9.73 -0.83 3.95
CA ARG A 108 -10.61 -0.45 5.08
C ARG A 108 -9.99 -0.64 6.45
N HIS A 109 -8.84 -1.30 6.53
CA HIS A 109 -8.27 -1.69 7.81
C HIS A 109 -7.85 -0.45 8.62
N LYS A 110 -8.21 -0.39 9.92
CA LYS A 110 -7.99 0.78 10.79
C LYS A 110 -6.52 1.19 10.88
N HIS A 111 -5.63 0.20 10.91
CA HIS A 111 -4.18 0.38 11.05
C HIS A 111 -3.43 0.35 9.71
N THR A 112 -4.14 0.44 8.58
CA THR A 112 -3.53 0.52 7.25
C THR A 112 -2.94 1.90 6.98
N ASN A 113 -1.98 1.97 6.05
CA ASN A 113 -1.43 3.21 5.53
C ASN A 113 -1.39 3.16 3.98
N LYS A 114 -1.06 4.30 3.36
CA LYS A 114 -0.95 4.40 1.89
C LYS A 114 0.08 3.43 1.34
N ASP A 115 1.20 3.24 2.04
CA ASP A 115 2.33 2.45 1.56
C ASP A 115 1.99 0.96 1.45
N ILE A 116 1.26 0.41 2.43
CA ILE A 116 0.76 -0.98 2.40
C ILE A 116 -0.20 -1.18 1.21
N ILE A 117 -1.11 -0.23 0.99
CA ILE A 117 -2.08 -0.31 -0.12
C ILE A 117 -1.36 -0.28 -1.46
N ILE A 118 -0.45 0.69 -1.66
CA ILE A 118 0.32 0.83 -2.90
C ILE A 118 1.22 -0.39 -3.12
N TYR A 119 1.86 -0.88 -2.06
CA TYR A 119 2.69 -2.08 -2.14
C TYR A 119 1.88 -3.27 -2.65
N PHE A 120 0.75 -3.56 -2.01
CA PHE A 120 -0.05 -4.74 -2.35
C PHE A 120 -0.67 -4.64 -3.74
N ASP A 121 -1.25 -3.49 -4.10
CA ASP A 121 -1.77 -3.19 -5.45
C ASP A 121 -0.69 -3.39 -6.53
N ARG A 122 0.47 -2.74 -6.34
CA ARG A 122 1.56 -2.74 -7.32
C ARG A 122 2.16 -4.13 -7.48
N GLU A 123 2.48 -4.83 -6.40
CA GLU A 123 3.12 -6.14 -6.51
C GLU A 123 2.16 -7.21 -7.02
N LEU A 124 0.88 -7.19 -6.60
CA LEU A 124 -0.12 -8.11 -7.13
C LEU A 124 -0.37 -7.84 -8.63
N GLY A 125 -0.44 -6.58 -9.05
CA GLY A 125 -0.61 -6.20 -10.46
C GLY A 125 0.60 -6.53 -11.33
N LYS A 126 1.83 -6.45 -10.78
CA LYS A 126 3.06 -6.89 -11.46
C LYS A 126 3.06 -8.40 -11.73
N LEU A 127 2.67 -9.20 -10.72
CA LEU A 127 2.60 -10.66 -10.85
C LEU A 127 1.44 -11.11 -11.74
N ASN A 128 0.36 -10.31 -11.82
CA ASN A 128 -0.86 -10.66 -12.53
C ASN A 128 -1.32 -9.54 -13.48
N PRO A 129 -0.58 -9.25 -14.58
CA PRO A 129 -0.91 -8.14 -15.48
C PRO A 129 -2.32 -8.21 -16.08
N GLU A 130 -2.82 -9.43 -16.33
CA GLU A 130 -4.17 -9.66 -16.86
C GLU A 130 -5.26 -9.14 -15.92
N TYR A 131 -5.03 -9.14 -14.61
CA TYR A 131 -5.99 -8.75 -13.56
C TYR A 131 -5.92 -7.27 -13.19
N LYS A 132 -5.10 -6.46 -13.87
CA LYS A 132 -4.88 -5.04 -13.52
C LYS A 132 -6.16 -4.23 -13.39
N LYS A 133 -7.16 -4.51 -14.24
CA LYS A 133 -8.45 -3.83 -14.20
C LYS A 133 -9.20 -4.15 -12.91
N GLU A 134 -9.33 -5.42 -12.58
CA GLU A 134 -10.06 -5.90 -11.41
C GLU A 134 -9.38 -5.51 -10.09
N ILE A 135 -8.04 -5.53 -10.07
CA ILE A 135 -7.25 -5.04 -8.94
C ILE A 135 -7.56 -3.56 -8.69
N ASN A 136 -7.49 -2.72 -9.73
CA ASN A 136 -7.82 -1.29 -9.64
C ASN A 136 -9.26 -1.08 -9.15
N GLU A 137 -10.23 -1.81 -9.69
CA GLU A 137 -11.63 -1.73 -9.26
C GLU A 137 -11.80 -2.08 -7.78
N ALA A 138 -11.14 -3.14 -7.29
CA ALA A 138 -11.16 -3.53 -5.89
C ALA A 138 -10.54 -2.46 -4.98
N VAL A 139 -9.40 -1.88 -5.36
CA VAL A 139 -8.75 -0.78 -4.63
C VAL A 139 -9.65 0.45 -4.59
N THR A 140 -10.17 0.90 -5.74
CA THR A 140 -11.07 2.05 -5.83
C THR A 140 -12.31 1.84 -4.97
N LYS A 141 -12.96 0.67 -5.05
CA LYS A 141 -14.11 0.34 -4.21
C LYS A 141 -13.76 0.34 -2.72
N GLY A 142 -12.59 -0.20 -2.37
CA GLY A 142 -12.08 -0.21 -1.00
C GLY A 142 -11.85 1.19 -0.45
N LEU A 143 -11.19 2.06 -1.22
CA LEU A 143 -10.93 3.45 -0.84
C LEU A 143 -12.22 4.26 -0.74
N ASN A 144 -13.14 4.13 -1.69
CA ASN A 144 -14.42 4.84 -1.66
C ASN A 144 -15.30 4.43 -0.48
N SER A 145 -15.12 3.22 0.05
CA SER A 145 -15.82 2.75 1.25
C SER A 145 -15.20 3.26 2.56
N ARG A 146 -14.03 3.92 2.52
CA ARG A 146 -13.44 4.56 3.70
C ARG A 146 -14.11 5.92 3.89
N GLY A 147 -14.99 6.01 4.88
CA GLY A 147 -15.67 7.27 5.23
C GLY A 147 -17.08 7.42 4.67
N ALA A 148 -17.64 6.35 4.09
CA ALA A 148 -19.09 6.18 3.92
C ALA A 148 -19.72 5.60 5.20
#